data_AF-A0A821IG24-F1
#
_entry.id   AF-A0A821IG24-F1
#
_cell.length_a   1.000
_cell.length_b   1.000
_cell.length_c   1.000
_cell.angle_alpha   90.00
_cell.angle_beta   90.00
_cell.angle_gamma   90.00
#
_symmetry.space_group_name_H-M   'P 1'
#
loop_
_entity.id
_entity.type
_entity.pdbx_description
1 polymer ?
#
loop_
_entity_poly.entity_id
_entity_poly.type
_entity_poly.pdbx_seq_one_letter_code
_entity_poly.pdbx_strand_id
1 'polypeptide(L)'
;MMLVANSCLAEVIFGSDMLGMALFTFQNDIHQIQYQDSFCVFRGFLGYVVTILQNYSYLLQAIYRYITVVYPTRLFWQSVRFQVCLIPATWIFGFVCPLPY
;
A
#
# COMPACT_ATOMS: atom_id res chain seq x y z
N MET A 1 5.80 7.60 14.88
CA MET A 1 6.62 6.71 14.03
C MET A 1 6.18 6.89 12.59
N MET A 2 7.04 7.38 11.68
CA MET A 2 6.61 7.75 10.32
C MET A 2 6.07 6.55 9.52
N LEU A 3 6.55 5.34 9.82
CA LEU A 3 6.02 4.11 9.24
C LEU A 3 4.53 3.87 9.54
N VAL A 4 4.03 4.33 10.70
CA VAL A 4 2.60 4.27 11.05
C VAL A 4 1.79 5.29 10.25
N ALA A 5 2.33 6.50 10.09
CA ALA A 5 1.68 7.49 9.21
C ALA A 5 1.60 6.99 7.76
N ASN A 6 2.64 6.30 7.27
CA ASN A 6 2.64 5.68 5.95
C ASN A 6 1.60 4.56 5.83
N SER A 7 1.44 3.68 6.82
CA SER A 7 0.38 2.66 6.77
C SER A 7 -1.00 3.27 6.80
N CYS A 8 -1.25 4.29 7.62
CA CYS A 8 -2.55 4.96 7.67
C CYS A 8 -2.88 5.61 6.32
N LEU A 9 -1.90 6.25 5.67
CA LEU A 9 -2.09 6.82 4.34
C LEU A 9 -2.34 5.74 3.28
N ALA A 10 -1.58 4.64 3.30
CA ALA A 10 -1.80 3.50 2.41
C ALA A 10 -3.20 2.88 2.61
N GLU A 11 -3.67 2.80 3.86
CA GLU A 11 -4.97 2.23 4.21
C GLU A 11 -6.14 3.13 3.80
N VAL A 12 -5.99 4.46 3.89
CA VAL A 12 -6.95 5.42 3.34
C VAL A 12 -7.05 5.27 1.82
N ILE A 13 -5.91 5.16 1.13
CA ILE A 13 -5.90 4.98 -0.33
C ILE A 13 -6.54 3.64 -0.68
N PHE A 14 -6.21 2.57 0.04
CA PHE A 14 -6.77 1.23 -0.17
C PHE A 14 -8.29 1.23 0.01
N GLY A 15 -8.78 1.83 1.09
CA GLY A 15 -10.21 1.95 1.36
C GLY A 15 -10.93 2.74 0.27
N SER A 16 -10.31 3.82 -0.24
CA SER A 16 -10.89 4.60 -1.34
C SER A 16 -10.97 3.82 -2.66
N ASP A 17 -9.94 3.01 -2.97
CA ASP A 17 -9.92 2.17 -4.17
C ASP A 17 -10.94 1.04 -4.08
N MET A 18 -11.01 0.35 -2.93
CA MET A 18 -12.00 -0.69 -2.68
C MET A 18 -13.44 -0.15 -2.73
N LEU A 19 -13.68 1.05 -2.19
CA LEU A 19 -14.97 1.72 -2.31
C LEU A 19 -15.29 2.02 -3.79
N GLY A 20 -14.32 2.53 -4.54
CA GLY A 20 -14.47 2.80 -5.97
C GLY A 20 -14.77 1.53 -6.79
N MET A 21 -14.10 0.43 -6.50
CA MET A 21 -14.36 -0.88 -7.09
C MET A 21 -15.75 -1.40 -6.73
N ALA A 22 -16.18 -1.29 -5.47
CA ALA A 22 -17.50 -1.70 -5.04
C ALA A 22 -18.62 -0.89 -5.72
N LEU A 23 -18.47 0.43 -5.81
CA LEU A 23 -19.41 1.31 -6.51
C LEU A 23 -19.49 0.99 -8.01
N PHE A 24 -18.35 0.71 -8.64
CA PHE A 24 -18.30 0.32 -10.06
C PHE A 24 -19.01 -1.00 -10.31
N THR A 25 -18.72 -2.03 -9.50
CA THR A 25 -19.41 -3.33 -9.57
C THR A 25 -20.91 -3.17 -9.36
N PHE A 26 -21.31 -2.42 -8.33
CA PHE A 26 -22.72 -2.16 -8.04
C PHE A 26 -23.44 -1.47 -9.21
N GLN A 27 -22.80 -0.48 -9.84
CA GLN A 27 -23.37 0.21 -10.99
C GLN A 27 -23.50 -0.72 -12.21
N ASN A 28 -22.50 -1.57 -12.47
CA ASN A 28 -22.55 -2.53 -13.56
C ASN A 28 -23.61 -3.61 -13.34
N ASP A 29 -23.78 -4.09 -12.10
CA ASP A 29 -24.80 -5.08 -11.75
C ASP A 29 -26.21 -4.52 -11.94
N ILE A 30 -26.45 -3.25 -11.59
CA ILE A 30 -27.75 -2.58 -11.80
C ILE A 30 -28.09 -2.48 -13.30
N HIS A 31 -27.12 -2.11 -14.13
CA HIS A 31 -27.38 -1.85 -15.55
C HIS A 31 -27.20 -3.11 -16.43
N GLN A 32 -26.66 -4.20 -15.88
CA GLN A 32 -26.29 -5.43 -16.60
C GLN A 32 -25.38 -5.18 -17.82
N ILE A 33 -24.53 -4.15 -17.77
CA ILE A 33 -23.62 -3.80 -18.86
C ILE A 33 -22.21 -4.26 -18.53
N GLN A 34 -21.63 -5.13 -19.36
CA GLN A 34 -20.20 -5.45 -19.31
C GLN A 34 -19.42 -4.40 -20.10
N TYR A 35 -18.94 -3.37 -19.41
CA TYR A 35 -18.05 -2.35 -19.99
C TYR A 35 -16.58 -2.76 -19.83
N GLN A 36 -15.85 -2.88 -20.94
CA GLN A 36 -14.38 -2.85 -20.92
C GLN A 36 -13.94 -1.40 -20.83
N ASP A 37 -13.75 -0.91 -19.60
CA ASP A 37 -13.26 0.43 -19.33
C ASP A 37 -11.79 0.38 -18.88
N SER A 38 -10.93 1.21 -19.48
CA SER A 38 -9.53 1.40 -19.06
C SER A 38 -9.44 1.78 -17.57
N PHE A 39 -10.47 2.44 -17.02
CA PHE A 39 -10.54 2.71 -15.58
C PHE A 39 -10.71 1.44 -14.73
N CYS A 40 -11.30 0.36 -15.25
CA CYS A 40 -11.37 -0.92 -14.54
C CYS A 40 -9.97 -1.53 -14.37
N VAL A 41 -9.16 -1.54 -15.44
CA VAL A 41 -7.77 -2.01 -15.39
C VAL A 41 -6.93 -1.14 -14.46
N PHE A 42 -7.10 0.19 -14.54
CA PHE A 42 -6.40 1.12 -13.65
C PHE A 42 -6.75 0.91 -12.17
N ARG A 43 -8.04 0.73 -11.82
CA ARG A 43 -8.45 0.43 -10.43
C ARG A 43 -7.90 -0.91 -9.97
N GLY A 44 -7.95 -1.94 -10.82
CA GLY A 44 -7.33 -3.23 -10.50
C GLY A 44 -5.83 -3.11 -10.22
N PHE A 45 -5.10 -2.41 -11.09
CA PHE A 45 -3.67 -2.10 -10.89
C PHE A 45 -3.43 -1.35 -9.58
N LEU A 46 -4.21 -0.30 -9.31
CA LEU A 46 -4.09 0.51 -8.10
C LEU A 46 -4.37 -0.33 -6.85
N GLY A 47 -5.38 -1.21 -6.90
CA GLY A 47 -5.66 -2.17 -5.84
C GLY A 47 -4.49 -3.10 -5.54
N TYR A 48 -3.82 -3.64 -6.56
CA TYR A 48 -2.61 -4.46 -6.37
C TYR A 48 -1.47 -3.65 -5.75
N VAL A 49 -1.16 -2.47 -6.29
CA VAL A 49 -0.11 -1.58 -5.78
C VAL A 49 -0.33 -1.26 -4.31
N VAL A 50 -1.55 -0.86 -3.95
CA VAL A 50 -1.85 -0.40 -2.60
C VAL A 50 -1.91 -1.56 -1.61
N THR A 51 -2.38 -2.74 -2.02
CA THR A 51 -2.31 -3.96 -1.21
C THR A 51 -0.87 -4.33 -0.87
N ILE A 52 0.02 -4.27 -1.87
CA ILE A 52 1.46 -4.49 -1.67
C ILE A 52 2.00 -3.45 -0.67
N LEU A 53 1.70 -2.17 -0.87
CA LEU A 53 2.15 -1.09 0.02
C LEU A 53 1.68 -1.27 1.46
N GLN A 54 0.44 -1.69 1.67
CA GLN A 54 -0.13 -1.95 2.98
C GLN A 54 0.63 -3.10 3.68
N ASN A 55 0.80 -4.24 2.99
CA ASN A 55 1.48 -5.41 3.54
C ASN A 55 2.94 -5.12 3.90
N TYR A 56 3.69 -4.47 3.00
CA TYR A 56 5.08 -4.08 3.27
C TYR A 56 5.18 -3.04 4.38
N SER A 57 4.20 -2.13 4.52
CA SER A 57 4.18 -1.18 5.63
C SER A 57 4.02 -1.87 6.98
N TYR A 58 3.14 -2.87 7.10
CA TYR A 58 3.02 -3.66 8.33
C TYR A 58 4.26 -4.51 8.60
N LEU A 59 4.86 -5.10 7.56
CA LEU A 59 6.12 -5.84 7.69
C LEU A 59 7.24 -4.95 8.25
N LEU A 60 7.43 -3.75 7.69
CA LEU A 60 8.44 -2.80 8.17
C LEU A 60 8.17 -2.35 9.61
N GLN A 61 6.90 -2.15 9.99
CA GLN A 61 6.55 -1.86 11.38
C GLN A 61 6.87 -3.01 12.32
N ALA A 62 6.60 -4.25 11.92
CA ALA A 62 6.93 -5.44 12.70
C ALA A 62 8.46 -5.59 12.88
N ILE A 63 9.24 -5.42 11.80
CA ILE A 63 10.71 -5.44 11.84
C ILE A 63 11.23 -4.33 12.75
N TYR A 64 10.71 -3.11 12.64
CA TYR A 64 11.12 -1.99 13.48
C TYR A 64 10.86 -2.25 14.98
N ARG A 65 9.68 -2.78 15.31
CA ARG A 65 9.34 -3.16 16.70
C ARG A 65 10.27 -4.26 17.19
N TYR A 66 10.52 -5.27 16.36
CA TYR A 66 11.44 -6.37 16.68
C TYR A 66 12.87 -5.86 16.96
N ILE A 67 13.43 -5.03 16.07
CA ILE A 67 14.79 -4.47 16.26
C ILE A 67 14.86 -3.62 17.51
N THR A 68 13.81 -2.83 17.80
CA THR A 68 13.78 -1.98 18.99
C THR A 68 13.79 -2.78 20.29
N VAL A 69 13.13 -3.95 20.31
CA VAL A 69 13.07 -4.82 21.49
C VAL A 69 14.34 -5.66 21.64
N VAL A 70 14.83 -6.26 20.56
CA VAL A 70 15.95 -7.21 20.60
C VAL A 70 17.32 -6.53 20.55
N TYR A 71 17.44 -5.41 19.82
CA TYR A 71 18.70 -4.70 19.60
C TYR A 71 18.58 -3.21 19.94
N PRO A 72 18.33 -2.84 21.21
CA PRO A 72 18.09 -1.45 21.61
C PRO A 72 19.28 -0.51 21.36
N THR A 73 20.50 -1.05 21.26
CA THR A 73 21.72 -0.27 21.00
C THR A 73 21.90 0.10 19.52
N ARG A 74 21.12 -0.47 18.59
CA ARG A 74 21.22 -0.20 17.15
C ARG A 74 20.34 0.98 16.72
N LEU A 75 20.68 2.18 17.21
CA LEU A 75 19.96 3.44 16.96
C LEU A 75 19.83 3.83 15.48
N PHE A 76 20.71 3.35 14.61
CA PHE A 76 20.67 3.64 13.17
C PHE A 76 19.34 3.21 12.53
N TRP A 77 18.87 2.00 12.84
CA TRP A 77 17.59 1.45 12.34
C TRP A 77 16.37 2.16 12.92
N GLN A 78 16.55 2.80 14.08
CA GLN A 78 15.52 3.59 14.73
C GLN A 78 15.42 5.02 14.19
N SER A 79 16.41 5.45 13.39
CA SER A 79 16.52 6.82 12.94
C SER A 79 15.42 7.21 11.96
N VAL A 80 14.93 8.44 12.12
CA VAL A 80 13.96 9.07 11.22
C VAL A 80 14.50 9.11 9.78
N ARG A 81 15.80 9.37 9.61
CA ARG A 81 16.45 9.41 8.28
C ARG A 81 16.31 8.07 7.54
N PHE A 82 16.52 6.95 8.23
CA PHE A 82 16.36 5.63 7.64
C PHE A 82 14.91 5.34 7.26
N GLN A 83 13.94 5.74 8.10
CA GLN A 83 12.51 5.63 7.77
C GLN A 83 12.13 6.48 6.54
N VAL A 84 12.67 7.69 6.39
CA VAL A 84 12.44 8.54 5.19
C VAL A 84 13.01 7.91 3.93
N CYS A 85 14.09 7.12 4.01
CA CYS A 85 14.62 6.40 2.85
C CYS A 85 13.79 5.14 2.52
N LEU A 86 13.34 4.41 3.54
CA LEU A 86 12.60 3.16 3.36
C LEU A 86 11.21 3.35 2.75
N ILE A 87 10.49 4.40 3.18
CA ILE A 87 9.14 4.68 2.69
C ILE A 87 9.11 4.86 1.15
N PRO A 88 9.84 5.79 0.52
CA PRO A 88 9.82 5.93 -0.92
C PRO A 88 10.33 4.66 -1.64
N ALA A 89 11.26 3.91 -1.04
CA ALA A 89 11.68 2.63 -1.60
C ALA A 89 10.54 1.60 -1.64
N THR A 90 9.71 1.52 -0.60
CA THR A 90 8.52 0.64 -0.62
C THR A 90 7.47 1.11 -1.63
N TRP A 91 7.29 2.42 -1.80
CA TRP A 91 6.44 2.99 -2.84
C TRP A 91 6.89 2.63 -4.25
N ILE A 92 8.17 2.83 -4.56
CA ILE A 92 8.75 2.44 -5.85
C ILE A 92 8.58 0.93 -6.08
N PHE A 93 8.90 0.12 -5.08
CA PHE A 93 8.73 -1.33 -5.17
C PHE A 93 7.27 -1.73 -5.39
N GLY A 94 6.33 -1.07 -4.70
CA GLY A 94 4.90 -1.30 -4.82
C GLY A 94 4.37 -1.01 -6.23
N PHE A 95 4.90 -0.01 -6.92
CA PHE A 95 4.55 0.27 -8.32
C PHE A 95 5.22 -0.66 -9.32
N VAL A 96 6.46 -1.10 -9.06
CA VAL A 96 7.26 -1.92 -9.99
C VAL A 96 6.91 -3.41 -9.91
N CYS A 97 6.55 -3.92 -8.74
CA CYS A 97 6.23 -5.34 -8.56
C CYS A 97 5.01 -5.82 -9.39
N PRO A 98 3.91 -5.05 -9.52
CA PRO A 98 2.75 -5.42 -10.35
C PRO A 98 2.90 -5.06 -11.84
N LEU A 99 4.07 -4.61 -12.30
CA LEU A 99 4.34 -4.21 -13.69
C LEU A 99 4.50 -5.33 -14.77
N PRO A 100 4.21 -6.63 -14.54
CA PRO A 100 4.16 -7.62 -15.64
C PRO A 100 2.74 -7.95 -16.14
N TYR A 101 1.70 -7.19 -15.75
CA TYR A 101 0.31 -7.34 -16.22
C TYR A 101 -0.22 -6.05 -16.85
#